data_AF-A0A7V2W3V0-F1
#
_entry.id   AF-A0A7V2W3V0-F1
#
_cell.length_a   1.000
_cell.length_b   1.000
_cell.length_c   1.000
_cell.angle_alpha   90.00
_cell.angle_beta   90.00
_cell.angle_gamma   90.00
#
_symmetry.space_group_name_H-M   'P 1'
#
loop_
_entity.id
_entity.type
_entity.pdbx_description
1 polymer ?
#
loop_
_entity_poly.entity_id
_entity_poly.type
_entity_poly.pdbx_seq_one_letter_code
_entity_poly.pdbx_strand_id
1 'polypeptide(L)'
;CLEVSFQKNLVPAEGNRRFPKDTWVVNVLAVQRGTLYPDRYVIMSGDIDSRVSDPLDGTSDSPGANDNASGMAGTLEAARILTKYRFPTSIIYVGLSGEEQGLFGGKHMAKVAKEEGWDIVGILNNDMIGNIHGIDGVIDNTSFRVFSEANPPGMDERARIWQRFYGGEVDGPSRQLARYVDRLTDQYCTNLDATMIYRLDRFGRGGHHRPFNDEGFAGIRIMEKHENYNRQHQDIRTEDGIKYGDVIEGVDFDYCAKLTGVNAITLASLAWAPPAPKLVMIGGAVQSSTKLQWEKSSDPNVLGYKIYWRDTTSPQWQYSRFVGDVDRFTLENIVVDNFLFGVAAVGKNGHESMVVFPHTLIPRRR
;
A
#
# COMPACT_ATOMS: atom_id res chain seq x y z
N CYS A 1 10.93 -21.78 -0.25
CA CYS A 1 9.69 -22.42 -0.68
C CYS A 1 8.54 -21.46 -0.36
N LEU A 2 7.48 -21.43 -1.16
CA LEU A 2 6.26 -20.70 -0.80
C LEU A 2 5.38 -21.62 0.04
N GLU A 3 4.88 -21.12 1.15
CA GLU A 3 3.84 -21.78 1.95
C GLU A 3 2.48 -21.33 1.41
N VAL A 4 1.76 -22.24 0.75
CA VAL A 4 0.48 -21.93 0.12
C VAL A 4 -0.67 -22.42 1.00
N SER A 5 -1.63 -21.53 1.28
CA SER A 5 -2.82 -21.83 2.08
C SER A 5 -4.06 -21.12 1.54
N PHE A 6 -5.22 -21.53 2.02
CA PHE A 6 -6.51 -20.95 1.65
C PHE A 6 -7.20 -20.40 2.89
N GLN A 7 -7.68 -19.16 2.82
CA GLN A 7 -8.59 -18.61 3.83
C GLN A 7 -10.02 -18.67 3.28
N LYS A 8 -10.90 -19.39 3.97
CA LYS A 8 -12.29 -19.62 3.55
C LYS A 8 -13.25 -18.94 4.50
N ASN A 9 -14.17 -18.15 3.95
CA ASN A 9 -15.24 -17.49 4.70
C ASN A 9 -16.58 -17.73 4.00
N LEU A 10 -17.56 -18.28 4.72
CA LEU A 10 -18.90 -18.47 4.18
C LEU A 10 -19.66 -17.14 4.31
N VAL A 11 -20.08 -16.58 3.17
CA VAL A 11 -20.96 -15.41 3.14
C VAL A 11 -22.40 -15.90 2.95
N PRO A 12 -23.29 -15.68 3.95
CA PRO A 12 -24.68 -16.10 3.84
C PRO A 12 -25.43 -15.20 2.84
N ALA A 13 -26.42 -15.78 2.16
CA ALA A 13 -27.33 -15.04 1.28
C ALA A 13 -28.28 -14.13 2.04
N GLU A 14 -28.65 -14.55 3.26
CA GLU A 14 -29.62 -13.82 4.08
C GLU A 14 -29.15 -12.38 4.34
N GLY A 15 -29.98 -11.41 3.95
CA GLY A 15 -29.67 -9.98 4.07
C GLY A 15 -28.63 -9.45 3.08
N ASN A 16 -28.11 -10.27 2.16
CA ASN A 16 -27.07 -9.87 1.21
C ASN A 16 -27.61 -9.76 -0.22
N ARG A 17 -27.70 -8.53 -0.73
CA ARG A 17 -28.18 -8.27 -2.11
C ARG A 17 -27.19 -8.69 -3.20
N ARG A 18 -25.93 -8.97 -2.87
CA ARG A 18 -24.86 -9.30 -3.81
C ARG A 18 -24.52 -10.80 -3.83
N PHE A 19 -25.08 -11.57 -2.91
CA PHE A 19 -24.96 -13.03 -2.86
C PHE A 19 -26.36 -13.64 -2.77
N PRO A 20 -26.97 -14.06 -3.89
CA PRO A 20 -28.31 -14.65 -3.89
C PRO A 20 -28.34 -16.07 -3.30
N LYS A 21 -27.16 -16.66 -3.04
CA LYS A 21 -26.96 -17.97 -2.41
C LYS A 21 -25.73 -17.93 -1.51
N ASP A 22 -25.75 -18.76 -0.47
CA ASP A 22 -24.60 -18.94 0.41
C ASP A 22 -23.36 -19.28 -0.42
N THR A 23 -22.29 -18.50 -0.25
CA THR A 23 -21.13 -18.58 -1.12
C THR A 23 -19.85 -18.56 -0.29
N TRP A 24 -18.96 -19.51 -0.60
CA TRP A 24 -17.61 -19.51 -0.04
C TRP A 24 -16.75 -18.48 -0.76
N VAL A 25 -16.32 -17.46 -0.04
CA VAL A 25 -15.25 -16.56 -0.47
C VAL A 25 -13.93 -17.17 -0.04
N VAL A 26 -13.04 -17.39 -0.99
CA VAL A 26 -11.79 -18.12 -0.76
C VAL A 26 -10.62 -17.28 -1.25
N ASN A 27 -9.78 -16.81 -0.32
CA ASN A 27 -8.51 -16.19 -0.67
C ASN A 27 -7.44 -17.27 -0.85
N VAL A 28 -6.48 -17.02 -1.73
CA VAL A 28 -5.29 -17.87 -1.93
C VAL A 28 -4.06 -17.11 -1.46
N LEU A 29 -3.41 -17.60 -0.41
CA LEU A 29 -2.24 -16.95 0.19
C LEU A 29 -1.00 -17.76 -0.16
N ALA A 30 0.02 -17.10 -0.71
CA ALA A 30 1.35 -17.67 -0.89
C ALA A 30 2.36 -16.87 -0.06
N VAL A 31 2.85 -17.47 1.03
CA VAL A 31 3.77 -16.83 1.96
C VAL A 31 5.21 -17.21 1.64
N GLN A 32 6.03 -16.21 1.31
CA GLN A 32 7.47 -16.30 1.33
C GLN A 32 7.97 -15.92 2.72
N ARG A 33 8.25 -16.92 3.55
CA ARG A 33 8.62 -16.74 4.95
C ARG A 33 9.95 -15.98 5.10
N GLY A 34 9.92 -14.94 5.92
CA GLY A 34 11.08 -14.12 6.27
C GLY A 34 12.07 -14.87 7.16
N THR A 35 13.35 -14.53 7.07
CA THR A 35 14.43 -15.20 7.80
C THR A 35 14.64 -14.67 9.22
N LEU A 36 14.17 -13.46 9.52
CA LEU A 36 14.39 -12.79 10.80
C LEU A 36 13.09 -12.33 11.48
N TYR A 37 12.11 -11.86 10.69
CA TYR A 37 10.81 -11.40 11.15
C TYR A 37 9.70 -12.20 10.45
N PRO A 38 9.52 -13.49 10.79
CA PRO A 38 8.60 -14.37 10.08
C PRO A 38 7.12 -13.97 10.20
N ASP A 39 6.77 -13.22 11.26
CA ASP A 39 5.40 -12.74 11.55
C ASP A 39 5.18 -11.27 11.19
N ARG A 40 6.17 -10.67 10.50
CA ARG A 40 6.07 -9.35 9.89
C ARG A 40 5.88 -9.52 8.40
N TYR A 41 4.94 -8.81 7.81
CA TYR A 41 4.47 -9.05 6.44
C TYR A 41 4.46 -7.77 5.59
N VAL A 42 4.96 -7.87 4.36
CA VAL A 42 4.60 -6.97 3.26
C VAL A 42 3.71 -7.74 2.30
N ILE A 43 2.62 -7.14 1.85
CA ILE A 43 1.58 -7.84 1.09
C ILE A 43 1.42 -7.20 -0.28
N MET A 44 1.31 -8.03 -1.32
CA MET A 44 0.81 -7.63 -2.64
C MET A 44 -0.43 -8.44 -2.96
N SER A 45 -1.50 -7.75 -3.37
CA SER A 45 -2.74 -8.38 -3.79
C SER A 45 -3.09 -8.09 -5.24
N GLY A 46 -3.74 -9.08 -5.86
CA GLY A 46 -4.65 -8.91 -6.98
C GLY A 46 -5.96 -9.65 -6.68
N ASP A 47 -7.01 -9.32 -7.42
CA ASP A 47 -8.34 -9.90 -7.19
C ASP A 47 -8.60 -11.05 -8.16
N ILE A 48 -9.22 -12.12 -7.65
CA ILE A 48 -9.44 -13.37 -8.39
C ILE A 48 -10.89 -13.57 -8.83
N ASP A 49 -11.78 -12.63 -8.51
CA ASP A 49 -13.13 -12.53 -9.07
C ASP A 49 -13.20 -11.50 -10.20
N SER A 50 -14.24 -11.63 -11.03
CA SER A 50 -14.60 -10.67 -12.07
C SER A 50 -16.12 -10.62 -12.19
N ARG A 51 -16.64 -9.65 -12.96
CA ARG A 51 -18.07 -9.53 -13.24
C ARG A 51 -18.37 -8.85 -14.58
N VAL A 52 -19.54 -9.14 -15.10
CA VAL A 52 -20.16 -8.38 -16.18
C VAL A 52 -21.01 -7.20 -15.64
N SER A 53 -21.85 -6.62 -16.48
CA SER A 53 -22.67 -5.46 -16.10
C SER A 53 -23.69 -5.76 -15.02
N ASP A 54 -24.37 -6.91 -15.08
CA ASP A 54 -25.17 -7.40 -13.95
C ASP A 54 -24.25 -8.05 -12.90
N PRO A 55 -24.12 -7.50 -11.68
CA PRO A 55 -23.31 -8.10 -10.61
C PRO A 55 -23.79 -9.47 -10.15
N LEU A 56 -25.02 -9.87 -10.49
CA LEU A 56 -25.61 -11.15 -10.11
C LEU A 56 -25.49 -12.21 -11.21
N ASP A 57 -25.02 -11.83 -12.40
CA ASP A 57 -24.77 -12.77 -13.48
C ASP A 57 -23.39 -13.44 -13.29
N GLY A 58 -23.43 -14.67 -12.78
CA GLY A 58 -22.26 -15.54 -12.65
C GLY A 58 -22.12 -16.56 -13.79
N THR A 59 -22.81 -16.36 -14.92
CA THR A 59 -22.85 -17.29 -16.06
C THR A 59 -22.28 -16.70 -17.35
N SER A 60 -22.41 -15.39 -17.56
CA SER A 60 -21.85 -14.72 -18.74
C SER A 60 -20.33 -14.67 -18.71
N ASP A 61 -19.73 -14.60 -19.91
CA ASP A 61 -18.29 -14.49 -20.07
C ASP A 61 -17.79 -13.16 -19.50
N SER A 62 -17.00 -13.26 -18.43
CA SER A 62 -16.37 -12.14 -17.74
C SER A 62 -14.85 -12.36 -17.66
N PRO A 63 -14.08 -12.06 -18.72
CA PRO A 63 -12.65 -12.34 -18.73
C PRO A 63 -11.89 -11.53 -17.66
N GLY A 64 -12.31 -10.30 -17.38
CA GLY A 64 -11.70 -9.45 -16.34
C GLY A 64 -10.20 -9.21 -16.59
N ALA A 65 -9.81 -9.03 -17.85
CA ALA A 65 -8.41 -9.04 -18.26
C ALA A 65 -7.58 -7.94 -17.57
N ASN A 66 -8.13 -6.74 -17.44
CA ASN A 66 -7.51 -5.66 -16.67
C ASN A 66 -8.01 -5.63 -15.22
N ASP A 67 -9.31 -5.86 -15.00
CA ASP A 67 -10.02 -5.86 -13.72
C ASP A 67 -10.50 -7.28 -13.34
N ASN A 68 -9.67 -8.10 -12.69
CA ASN A 68 -8.33 -7.78 -12.18
C ASN A 68 -7.25 -8.84 -12.50
N ALA A 69 -7.36 -9.51 -13.65
CA ALA A 69 -6.34 -10.47 -14.07
C ALA A 69 -4.95 -9.80 -14.25
N SER A 70 -4.89 -8.51 -14.59
CA SER A 70 -3.64 -7.75 -14.66
C SER A 70 -2.93 -7.67 -13.29
N GLY A 71 -3.66 -7.34 -12.21
CA GLY A 71 -3.12 -7.29 -10.84
C GLY A 71 -2.67 -8.66 -10.35
N MET A 72 -3.41 -9.71 -10.69
CA MET A 72 -3.03 -11.10 -10.38
C MET A 72 -1.81 -11.56 -11.17
N ALA A 73 -1.70 -11.22 -12.46
CA ALA A 73 -0.52 -11.50 -13.26
C ALA A 73 0.73 -10.84 -12.66
N GLY A 74 0.62 -9.57 -12.25
CA GLY A 74 1.70 -8.86 -11.56
C GLY A 74 2.08 -9.52 -10.23
N THR A 75 1.09 -9.97 -9.46
CA THR A 75 1.31 -10.66 -8.17
C THR A 75 2.07 -11.98 -8.35
N LEU A 76 1.69 -12.78 -9.36
CA LEU A 76 2.38 -14.05 -9.69
C LEU A 76 3.79 -13.80 -10.22
N GLU A 77 3.99 -12.78 -11.05
CA GLU A 77 5.30 -12.45 -11.60
C GLU A 77 6.26 -11.91 -10.52
N ALA A 78 5.75 -11.08 -9.61
CA ALA A 78 6.49 -10.65 -8.43
C ALA A 78 6.92 -11.87 -7.59
N ALA A 79 6.02 -12.82 -7.33
CA ALA A 79 6.36 -14.05 -6.62
C ALA A 79 7.46 -14.86 -7.35
N ARG A 80 7.35 -15.01 -8.68
CA ARG A 80 8.33 -15.73 -9.50
C ARG A 80 9.73 -15.12 -9.43
N ILE A 81 9.83 -13.79 -9.39
CA ILE A 81 11.12 -13.07 -9.32
C ILE A 81 11.66 -13.08 -7.89
N LEU A 82 10.85 -12.67 -6.91
CA LEU A 82 11.29 -12.40 -5.55
C LEU A 82 11.58 -13.68 -4.75
N THR A 83 11.00 -14.82 -5.10
CA THR A 83 11.31 -16.13 -4.49
C THR A 83 12.76 -16.60 -4.72
N LYS A 84 13.48 -15.97 -5.67
CA LYS A 84 14.92 -16.19 -5.89
C LYS A 84 15.79 -15.55 -4.81
N TYR A 85 15.22 -14.67 -3.98
CA TYR A 85 15.91 -13.96 -2.92
C TYR A 85 15.51 -14.48 -1.53
N ARG A 86 16.16 -13.94 -0.50
CA ARG A 86 15.81 -14.12 0.91
C ARG A 86 15.62 -12.75 1.53
N PHE A 87 14.62 -12.65 2.39
CA PHE A 87 14.22 -11.41 3.04
C PHE A 87 14.13 -11.64 4.55
N PRO A 88 14.58 -10.68 5.39
CA PRO A 88 14.25 -10.65 6.81
C PRO A 88 12.73 -10.60 7.04
N THR A 89 12.08 -9.77 6.23
CA THR A 89 10.65 -9.57 5.94
C THR A 89 9.86 -10.79 5.44
N SER A 90 8.72 -11.26 5.99
CA SER A 90 7.86 -12.15 5.18
C SER A 90 7.15 -11.36 4.07
N ILE A 91 6.94 -11.99 2.91
CA ILE A 91 6.12 -11.43 1.82
C ILE A 91 4.91 -12.33 1.60
N ILE A 92 3.72 -11.76 1.51
CA ILE A 92 2.51 -12.47 1.11
C ILE A 92 2.10 -12.01 -0.29
N TYR A 93 2.03 -12.96 -1.21
CA TYR A 93 1.39 -12.78 -2.51
C TYR A 93 -0.01 -13.38 -2.40
N VAL A 94 -1.05 -12.55 -2.54
CA VAL A 94 -2.43 -12.98 -2.24
C VAL A 94 -3.36 -12.73 -3.41
N GLY A 95 -4.15 -13.75 -3.75
CA GLY A 95 -5.36 -13.60 -4.57
C GLY A 95 -6.56 -13.40 -3.65
N LEU A 96 -7.14 -12.20 -3.64
CA LEU A 96 -8.30 -11.87 -2.83
C LEU A 96 -9.59 -12.09 -3.63
N SER A 97 -10.60 -12.66 -2.99
CA SER A 97 -11.87 -12.99 -3.65
C SER A 97 -13.01 -12.11 -3.14
N GLY A 98 -14.00 -11.86 -4.00
CA GLY A 98 -15.22 -11.14 -3.65
C GLY A 98 -14.99 -9.65 -3.49
N GLU A 99 -14.08 -9.07 -4.26
CA GLU A 99 -13.91 -7.62 -4.41
C GLU A 99 -15.25 -7.02 -4.85
N GLU A 100 -15.78 -7.58 -5.94
CA GLU A 100 -16.87 -7.02 -6.72
C GLU A 100 -18.20 -7.05 -5.96
N GLN A 101 -18.33 -8.04 -5.07
CA GLN A 101 -19.49 -8.21 -4.22
C GLN A 101 -19.36 -7.46 -2.89
N GLY A 102 -18.27 -6.75 -2.62
CA GLY A 102 -18.14 -5.85 -1.47
C GLY A 102 -16.92 -6.10 -0.59
N LEU A 103 -15.79 -6.45 -1.19
CA LEU A 103 -14.48 -6.60 -0.56
C LEU A 103 -14.41 -7.71 0.50
N PHE A 104 -15.17 -8.79 0.33
CA PHE A 104 -15.36 -9.80 1.37
C PHE A 104 -14.06 -10.54 1.72
N GLY A 105 -13.24 -10.87 0.72
CA GLY A 105 -11.95 -11.52 0.90
C GLY A 105 -10.99 -10.67 1.73
N GLY A 106 -10.83 -9.40 1.37
CA GLY A 106 -9.99 -8.48 2.14
C GLY A 106 -10.52 -8.19 3.54
N LYS A 107 -11.84 -8.06 3.72
CA LYS A 107 -12.45 -7.91 5.07
C LYS A 107 -12.13 -9.10 5.97
N HIS A 108 -12.27 -10.31 5.45
CA HIS A 108 -11.96 -11.51 6.22
C HIS A 108 -10.47 -11.58 6.56
N MET A 109 -9.59 -11.38 5.58
CA MET A 109 -8.14 -11.44 5.80
C MET A 109 -7.65 -10.36 6.77
N ALA A 110 -8.12 -9.12 6.65
CA ALA A 110 -7.74 -8.03 7.54
C ALA A 110 -8.18 -8.30 8.99
N LYS A 111 -9.39 -8.86 9.17
CA LYS A 111 -9.88 -9.26 10.50
C LYS A 111 -9.04 -10.38 11.10
N VAL A 112 -8.74 -11.43 10.33
CA VAL A 112 -7.85 -12.52 10.78
C VAL A 112 -6.47 -11.98 11.14
N ALA A 113 -5.88 -11.13 10.30
CA ALA A 113 -4.58 -10.52 10.56
C ALA A 113 -4.56 -9.72 11.88
N LYS A 114 -5.65 -9.01 12.19
CA LYS A 114 -5.79 -8.28 13.46
C LYS A 114 -5.97 -9.21 14.66
N GLU A 115 -6.82 -10.23 14.53
CA GLU A 115 -7.08 -11.22 15.59
C GLU A 115 -5.84 -12.04 15.93
N GLU A 116 -5.03 -12.39 14.92
CA GLU A 116 -3.78 -13.13 15.07
C GLU A 116 -2.56 -12.24 15.34
N GLY A 117 -2.74 -10.91 15.35
CA GLY A 117 -1.67 -9.95 15.71
C GLY A 117 -0.54 -9.84 14.69
N TRP A 118 -0.84 -9.95 13.39
CA TRP A 118 0.16 -9.82 12.33
C TRP A 118 0.79 -8.42 12.30
N ASP A 119 2.12 -8.34 12.14
CA ASP A 119 2.82 -7.07 11.91
C ASP A 119 2.85 -6.75 10.40
N ILE A 120 1.78 -6.14 9.89
CA ILE A 120 1.69 -5.75 8.48
C ILE A 120 2.38 -4.40 8.26
N VAL A 121 3.48 -4.42 7.52
CA VAL A 121 4.19 -3.21 7.07
C VAL A 121 3.33 -2.41 6.10
N GLY A 122 2.66 -3.12 5.19
CA GLY A 122 1.75 -2.53 4.22
C GLY A 122 1.20 -3.52 3.22
N ILE A 123 0.04 -3.21 2.67
CA ILE A 123 -0.55 -3.89 1.52
C ILE A 123 -0.56 -3.01 0.27
N LEU A 124 -0.03 -3.55 -0.82
CA LEU A 124 -0.08 -2.99 -2.17
C LEU A 124 -1.24 -3.67 -2.93
N ASN A 125 -2.39 -3.01 -3.01
CA ASN A 125 -3.51 -3.50 -3.79
C ASN A 125 -3.37 -3.09 -5.25
N ASN A 126 -3.15 -4.06 -6.14
CA ASN A 126 -3.03 -3.85 -7.57
C ASN A 126 -4.35 -4.15 -8.22
N ASP A 127 -5.00 -3.13 -8.76
CA ASP A 127 -6.35 -3.23 -9.29
C ASP A 127 -6.46 -2.31 -10.50
N MET A 128 -6.49 -2.95 -11.69
CA MET A 128 -6.32 -2.36 -13.02
C MET A 128 -4.96 -1.71 -13.20
N ILE A 129 -3.96 -2.54 -13.51
CA ILE A 129 -2.58 -2.10 -13.75
C ILE A 129 -2.13 -2.27 -15.21
N GLY A 130 -3.08 -2.50 -16.12
CA GLY A 130 -2.81 -2.89 -17.50
C GLY A 130 -3.38 -1.99 -18.58
N ASN A 131 -4.21 -0.98 -18.31
CA ASN A 131 -4.73 -0.11 -19.36
C ASN A 131 -4.02 1.26 -19.41
N ILE A 132 -3.80 1.73 -20.64
CA ILE A 132 -3.18 3.03 -20.95
C ILE A 132 -4.15 3.97 -21.68
N HIS A 133 -5.31 3.49 -22.12
CA HIS A 133 -6.27 4.25 -22.94
C HIS A 133 -7.48 4.67 -22.11
N GLY A 134 -7.53 5.94 -21.71
CA GLY A 134 -8.68 6.51 -21.02
C GLY A 134 -9.90 6.68 -21.91
N ILE A 135 -11.09 6.68 -21.28
CA ILE A 135 -12.34 7.09 -21.95
C ILE A 135 -12.33 8.58 -22.34
N ASP A 136 -11.47 9.38 -21.70
CA ASP A 136 -11.20 10.78 -22.03
C ASP A 136 -10.33 10.97 -23.28
N GLY A 137 -9.91 9.87 -23.92
CA GLY A 137 -9.05 9.88 -25.11
C GLY A 137 -7.56 10.05 -24.81
N VAL A 138 -7.18 10.14 -23.54
CA VAL A 138 -5.77 10.23 -23.14
C VAL A 138 -5.13 8.85 -23.23
N ILE A 139 -3.93 8.79 -23.80
CA ILE A 139 -3.07 7.61 -23.78
C ILE A 139 -1.89 7.92 -22.87
N ASP A 140 -1.78 7.24 -21.73
CA ASP A 140 -0.72 7.45 -20.76
C ASP A 140 -0.15 6.11 -20.29
N ASN A 141 1.12 5.88 -20.62
CA ASN A 141 1.91 4.74 -20.16
C ASN A 141 3.14 5.18 -19.34
N THR A 142 3.12 6.42 -18.86
CA THR A 142 4.20 7.13 -18.17
C THR A 142 3.82 7.56 -16.76
N SER A 143 2.56 7.43 -16.35
CA SER A 143 2.19 7.66 -14.95
C SER A 143 1.07 6.74 -14.45
N PHE A 144 1.03 6.53 -13.13
CA PHE A 144 0.01 5.74 -12.45
C PHE A 144 -0.45 6.45 -11.18
N ARG A 145 -1.53 5.97 -10.56
CA ARG A 145 -2.08 6.54 -9.33
C ARG A 145 -1.77 5.66 -8.12
N VAL A 146 -1.43 6.31 -7.02
CA VAL A 146 -1.33 5.67 -5.69
C VAL A 146 -2.33 6.31 -4.75
N PHE A 147 -3.45 5.63 -4.49
CA PHE A 147 -4.42 6.08 -3.51
C PHE A 147 -3.99 5.67 -2.12
N SER A 148 -4.12 6.61 -1.18
CA SER A 148 -3.86 6.34 0.23
C SER A 148 -4.64 7.32 1.08
N GLU A 149 -5.29 6.81 2.11
CA GLU A 149 -5.92 7.64 3.13
C GLU A 149 -4.89 8.39 3.98
N ALA A 150 -5.36 9.43 4.66
CA ALA A 150 -4.52 10.22 5.54
C ALA A 150 -4.24 9.48 6.86
N ASN A 151 -5.29 8.96 7.51
CA ASN A 151 -5.25 8.28 8.79
C ASN A 151 -6.32 7.21 8.89
N PRO A 152 -6.07 6.09 9.59
CA PRO A 152 -7.05 5.04 9.76
C PRO A 152 -8.27 5.53 10.58
N PRO A 153 -9.49 5.04 10.28
CA PRO A 153 -10.73 5.49 10.93
C PRO A 153 -10.76 5.18 12.43
N GLY A 154 -10.12 4.08 12.84
CA GLY A 154 -10.05 3.60 14.23
C GLY A 154 -8.93 4.17 15.09
N MET A 155 -8.26 5.26 14.66
CA MET A 155 -7.15 5.85 15.43
C MET A 155 -7.57 6.27 16.84
N ASP A 156 -6.68 6.04 17.82
CA ASP A 156 -6.84 6.49 19.21
C ASP A 156 -7.10 8.02 19.31
N GLU A 157 -7.96 8.42 20.25
CA GLU A 157 -8.36 9.82 20.40
C GLU A 157 -7.18 10.74 20.72
N ARG A 158 -6.26 10.29 21.57
CA ARG A 158 -5.05 11.07 21.87
C ARG A 158 -4.20 11.20 20.61
N ALA A 159 -3.97 10.12 19.87
CA ALA A 159 -3.22 10.20 18.61
C ALA A 159 -3.84 11.22 17.62
N ARG A 160 -5.17 11.26 17.49
CA ARG A 160 -5.88 12.26 16.65
C ARG A 160 -5.68 13.70 17.13
N ILE A 161 -5.77 13.95 18.44
CA ILE A 161 -5.53 15.29 19.02
C ILE A 161 -4.11 15.75 18.72
N TRP A 162 -3.14 14.83 18.86
CA TRP A 162 -1.74 15.13 18.61
C TRP A 162 -1.48 15.43 17.14
N GLN A 163 -2.04 14.65 16.21
CA GLN A 163 -1.91 14.95 14.78
C GLN A 163 -2.43 16.34 14.43
N ARG A 164 -3.61 16.71 14.94
CA ARG A 164 -4.19 18.04 14.73
C ARG A 164 -3.31 19.17 15.28
N PHE A 165 -2.61 18.94 16.39
CA PHE A 165 -1.81 19.99 17.04
C PHE A 165 -0.42 20.14 16.41
N TYR A 166 0.16 19.05 15.88
CA TYR A 166 1.53 19.04 15.36
C TYR A 166 1.64 18.85 13.84
N GLY A 167 0.52 18.91 13.10
CA GLY A 167 0.53 18.91 11.62
C GLY A 167 0.63 17.52 10.98
N GLY A 168 0.19 16.46 11.68
CA GLY A 168 0.29 15.06 11.22
C GLY A 168 -0.94 14.53 10.47
N GLU A 169 -1.87 15.41 10.05
CA GLU A 169 -3.15 15.02 9.43
C GLU A 169 -2.98 14.29 8.10
N VAL A 170 -1.84 14.47 7.42
CA VAL A 170 -1.49 13.82 6.16
C VAL A 170 -0.24 12.94 6.30
N ASP A 171 0.03 12.41 7.49
CA ASP A 171 1.25 11.64 7.77
C ASP A 171 1.00 10.26 8.36
N GLY A 172 -0.24 9.77 8.30
CA GLY A 172 -0.55 8.41 8.70
C GLY A 172 0.10 7.33 7.81
N PRO A 173 0.00 6.07 8.24
CA PRO A 173 0.83 4.98 7.73
C PRO A 173 0.65 4.72 6.22
N SER A 174 -0.58 4.75 5.71
CA SER A 174 -0.87 4.58 4.28
C SER A 174 -0.24 5.68 3.43
N ARG A 175 -0.18 6.93 3.92
CA ARG A 175 0.50 8.01 3.21
C ARG A 175 2.02 7.82 3.19
N GLN A 176 2.60 7.34 4.28
CA GLN A 176 4.04 7.01 4.30
C GLN A 176 4.37 5.88 3.32
N LEU A 177 3.49 4.88 3.19
CA LEU A 177 3.62 3.82 2.19
C LEU A 177 3.52 4.37 0.76
N ALA A 178 2.59 5.28 0.47
CA ALA A 178 2.48 5.92 -0.84
C ALA A 178 3.72 6.74 -1.21
N ARG A 179 4.26 7.54 -0.27
CA ARG A 179 5.53 8.27 -0.46
C ARG A 179 6.71 7.34 -0.69
N TYR A 180 6.70 6.18 -0.05
CA TYR A 180 7.73 5.17 -0.24
C TYR A 180 7.71 4.60 -1.66
N VAL A 181 6.52 4.28 -2.19
CA VAL A 181 6.33 3.84 -3.59
C VAL A 181 6.80 4.92 -4.56
N ASP A 182 6.37 6.16 -4.36
CA ASP A 182 6.73 7.30 -5.20
C ASP A 182 8.25 7.51 -5.27
N ARG A 183 8.92 7.61 -4.12
CA ARG A 183 10.38 7.74 -4.05
C ARG A 183 11.11 6.60 -4.75
N LEU A 184 10.66 5.36 -4.59
CA LEU A 184 11.28 4.21 -5.26
C LEU A 184 11.01 4.22 -6.77
N THR A 185 9.84 4.70 -7.19
CA THR A 185 9.51 4.87 -8.60
C THR A 185 10.47 5.87 -9.24
N ASP A 186 10.64 7.05 -8.64
CA ASP A 186 11.58 8.07 -9.12
C ASP A 186 13.02 7.56 -9.18
N GLN A 187 13.43 6.76 -8.19
CA GLN A 187 14.79 6.27 -8.09
C GLN A 187 15.11 5.17 -9.12
N TYR A 188 14.16 4.27 -9.42
CA TYR A 188 14.43 3.04 -10.16
C TYR A 188 13.66 2.90 -11.49
N CYS A 189 12.60 3.69 -11.69
CA CYS A 189 11.69 3.59 -12.84
C CYS A 189 11.59 4.95 -13.56
N THR A 190 12.68 5.46 -14.11
CA THR A 190 12.80 6.85 -14.64
C THR A 190 11.87 7.20 -15.81
N ASN A 191 11.10 6.25 -16.34
CA ASN A 191 10.11 6.44 -17.41
C ASN A 191 8.66 6.28 -16.91
N LEU A 192 8.46 6.25 -15.59
CA LEU A 192 7.17 6.08 -14.93
C LEU A 192 7.09 7.01 -13.72
N ASP A 193 5.97 7.69 -13.54
CA ASP A 193 5.72 8.63 -12.44
C ASP A 193 4.56 8.14 -11.55
N ALA A 194 4.75 8.22 -10.24
CA ALA A 194 3.73 7.86 -9.26
C ALA A 194 2.92 9.09 -8.85
N THR A 195 1.71 9.25 -9.36
CA THR A 195 0.82 10.33 -8.91
C THR A 195 0.14 9.93 -7.59
N MET A 196 0.59 10.49 -6.46
CA MET A 196 -0.10 10.30 -5.18
C MET A 196 -1.49 10.95 -5.16
N ILE A 197 -2.51 10.17 -4.77
CA ILE A 197 -3.87 10.65 -4.65
C ILE A 197 -4.27 10.72 -3.17
N TYR A 198 -4.66 11.92 -2.72
CA TYR A 198 -4.88 12.22 -1.30
C TYR A 198 -6.27 11.86 -0.79
N ARG A 199 -6.66 10.59 -1.00
CA ARG A 199 -7.93 10.00 -0.55
C ARG A 199 -7.83 8.48 -0.54
N LEU A 200 -8.80 7.85 0.11
CA LEU A 200 -8.91 6.39 0.18
C LEU A 200 -9.08 5.75 -1.20
N ASP A 201 -10.08 6.17 -1.99
CA ASP A 201 -10.31 5.66 -3.35
C ASP A 201 -11.05 6.71 -4.22
N ARG A 202 -11.38 6.34 -5.46
CA ARG A 202 -12.28 7.03 -6.39
C ARG A 202 -13.67 7.21 -5.79
N PHE A 203 -14.38 8.23 -6.25
CA PHE A 203 -15.73 8.53 -5.75
C PHE A 203 -16.69 7.36 -6.02
N GLY A 204 -17.36 6.89 -4.97
CA GLY A 204 -18.37 5.81 -5.05
C GLY A 204 -17.81 4.41 -5.28
N ARG A 205 -16.48 4.23 -5.24
CA ARG A 205 -15.81 2.94 -5.48
C ARG A 205 -14.92 2.54 -4.30
N GLY A 206 -14.34 1.35 -4.38
CA GLY A 206 -13.40 0.82 -3.41
C GLY A 206 -12.46 -0.18 -4.08
N GLY A 207 -11.59 -0.76 -3.26
CA GLY A 207 -10.71 -1.86 -3.60
C GLY A 207 -10.17 -2.50 -2.32
N HIS A 208 -9.53 -3.65 -2.43
CA HIS A 208 -9.19 -4.47 -1.26
C HIS A 208 -8.17 -3.88 -0.27
N HIS A 209 -7.47 -2.78 -0.59
CA HIS A 209 -6.70 -2.03 0.42
C HIS A 209 -7.59 -1.46 1.54
N ARG A 210 -8.84 -1.07 1.25
CA ARG A 210 -9.72 -0.39 2.22
C ARG A 210 -10.03 -1.23 3.46
N PRO A 211 -10.40 -2.51 3.39
CA PRO A 211 -10.61 -3.32 4.58
C PRO A 211 -9.40 -3.40 5.52
N PHE A 212 -8.17 -3.36 4.98
CA PHE A 212 -6.97 -3.32 5.80
C PHE A 212 -6.82 -1.96 6.50
N ASN A 213 -7.10 -0.87 5.78
CA ASN A 213 -7.18 0.48 6.33
C ASN A 213 -8.21 0.58 7.46
N ASP A 214 -9.41 0.03 7.27
CA ASP A 214 -10.49 0.00 8.26
C ASP A 214 -10.05 -0.72 9.56
N GLU A 215 -9.17 -1.72 9.45
CA GLU A 215 -8.58 -2.43 10.59
C GLU A 215 -7.32 -1.76 11.18
N GLY A 216 -6.85 -0.66 10.60
CA GLY A 216 -5.73 0.15 11.09
C GLY A 216 -4.39 -0.15 10.42
N PHE A 217 -4.34 -1.04 9.42
CA PHE A 217 -3.13 -1.36 8.68
C PHE A 217 -2.84 -0.33 7.58
N ALA A 218 -1.56 -0.19 7.23
CA ALA A 218 -1.15 0.58 6.06
C ALA A 218 -1.63 -0.12 4.79
N GLY A 219 -2.36 0.59 3.95
CA GLY A 219 -2.90 0.03 2.70
C GLY A 219 -2.99 1.10 1.64
N ILE A 220 -2.56 0.76 0.43
CA ILE A 220 -2.62 1.62 -0.74
C ILE A 220 -3.16 0.88 -1.95
N ARG A 221 -3.73 1.63 -2.88
CA ARG A 221 -4.13 1.13 -4.20
C ARG A 221 -3.22 1.68 -5.29
N ILE A 222 -2.63 0.79 -6.06
CA ILE A 222 -1.87 1.11 -7.27
C ILE A 222 -2.77 0.79 -8.45
N MET A 223 -3.00 1.78 -9.31
CA MET A 223 -3.85 1.63 -10.49
C MET A 223 -3.45 2.57 -11.61
N GLU A 224 -3.87 2.25 -12.83
CA GLU A 224 -3.81 3.16 -13.97
C GLU A 224 -4.45 4.53 -13.70
N LYS A 225 -3.99 5.55 -14.43
CA LYS A 225 -4.43 6.93 -14.23
C LYS A 225 -5.72 7.26 -14.96
N HIS A 226 -5.85 6.78 -16.18
CA HIS A 226 -6.97 7.06 -17.07
C HIS A 226 -7.77 5.79 -17.34
N GLU A 227 -8.92 5.67 -16.68
CA GLU A 227 -9.77 4.48 -16.76
C GLU A 227 -10.61 4.44 -18.03
N ASN A 228 -10.96 3.22 -18.47
CA ASN A 228 -11.83 3.00 -19.61
C ASN A 228 -13.12 2.26 -19.21
N TYR A 229 -14.19 3.02 -18.99
CA TYR A 229 -15.48 2.46 -18.54
C TYR A 229 -16.23 1.66 -19.62
N ASN A 230 -15.78 1.70 -20.88
CA ASN A 230 -16.33 0.80 -21.90
C ASN A 230 -15.81 -0.65 -21.72
N ARG A 231 -14.71 -0.83 -20.98
CA ARG A 231 -14.11 -2.15 -20.74
C ARG A 231 -14.57 -2.72 -19.41
N GLN A 232 -14.46 -1.92 -18.36
CA GLN A 232 -14.70 -2.36 -17.00
C GLN A 232 -16.17 -2.70 -16.69
N HIS A 233 -16.42 -3.89 -16.15
CA HIS A 233 -17.76 -4.38 -15.74
C HIS A 233 -18.79 -4.32 -16.88
N GLN A 234 -18.35 -4.61 -18.10
CA GLN A 234 -19.19 -4.58 -19.29
C GLN A 234 -19.39 -5.98 -19.86
N ASP A 235 -20.62 -6.29 -20.27
CA ASP A 235 -20.87 -7.43 -21.14
C ASP A 235 -20.07 -7.30 -22.43
N ILE A 236 -19.54 -8.41 -22.94
CA ILE A 236 -18.84 -8.43 -24.23
C ILE A 236 -19.87 -8.19 -25.33
N ARG A 237 -19.84 -7.00 -25.92
CA ARG A 237 -20.72 -6.61 -27.02
C ARG A 237 -20.11 -5.55 -27.90
N THR A 238 -20.74 -5.32 -29.04
CA THR A 238 -20.49 -4.13 -29.87
C THR A 238 -21.80 -3.37 -30.02
N GLU A 239 -21.80 -2.10 -29.64
CA GLU A 239 -22.98 -1.23 -29.64
C GLU A 239 -22.55 0.13 -30.19
N ASP A 240 -23.28 0.63 -31.20
CA ASP A 240 -22.95 1.89 -31.89
C ASP A 240 -21.50 2.02 -32.37
N GLY A 241 -20.89 0.89 -32.76
CA GLY A 241 -19.49 0.82 -33.20
C GLY A 241 -18.46 0.83 -32.06
N ILE A 242 -18.90 0.90 -30.80
CA ILE A 242 -18.06 0.82 -29.61
C ILE A 242 -17.99 -0.63 -29.16
N LYS A 243 -16.76 -1.14 -28.95
CA LYS A 243 -16.52 -2.44 -28.35
C LYS A 243 -16.53 -2.32 -26.83
N TYR A 244 -17.35 -3.14 -26.20
CA TYR A 244 -17.48 -3.24 -24.75
C TYR A 244 -16.90 -4.56 -24.25
N GLY A 245 -16.44 -4.54 -22.99
CA GLY A 245 -15.92 -5.70 -22.28
C GLY A 245 -14.43 -5.62 -21.95
N ASP A 246 -14.05 -6.24 -20.84
CA ASP A 246 -12.68 -6.27 -20.33
C ASP A 246 -11.94 -7.51 -20.84
N VAL A 247 -11.39 -7.38 -22.05
CA VAL A 247 -10.70 -8.44 -22.79
C VAL A 247 -9.20 -8.17 -22.90
N ILE A 248 -8.43 -9.21 -23.21
CA ILE A 248 -6.96 -9.17 -23.22
C ILE A 248 -6.39 -8.14 -24.21
N GLU A 249 -7.10 -7.84 -25.29
CA GLU A 249 -6.73 -6.81 -26.27
C GLU A 249 -6.77 -5.38 -25.68
N GLY A 250 -7.45 -5.20 -24.55
CA GLY A 250 -7.48 -3.95 -23.80
C GLY A 250 -6.29 -3.75 -22.86
N VAL A 251 -5.44 -4.77 -22.71
CA VAL A 251 -4.28 -4.76 -21.80
C VAL A 251 -3.00 -4.43 -22.56
N ASP A 252 -2.29 -3.41 -22.10
CA ASP A 252 -0.93 -3.10 -22.50
C ASP A 252 0.06 -3.85 -21.59
N PHE A 253 0.69 -4.89 -22.15
CA PHE A 253 1.58 -5.77 -21.41
C PHE A 253 2.86 -5.06 -20.94
N ASP A 254 3.37 -4.11 -21.71
CA ASP A 254 4.60 -3.38 -21.37
C ASP A 254 4.35 -2.46 -20.17
N TYR A 255 3.21 -1.77 -20.16
CA TYR A 255 2.78 -0.95 -19.02
C TYR A 255 2.50 -1.81 -17.78
N CYS A 256 1.80 -2.94 -17.93
CA CYS A 256 1.58 -3.90 -16.85
C CYS A 256 2.89 -4.41 -16.26
N ALA A 257 3.90 -4.69 -17.11
CA ALA A 257 5.23 -5.07 -16.67
C ALA A 257 5.95 -3.94 -15.90
N LYS A 258 5.81 -2.67 -16.30
CA LYS A 258 6.36 -1.53 -15.54
C LYS A 258 5.75 -1.43 -14.15
N LEU A 259 4.41 -1.49 -14.03
CA LEU A 259 3.73 -1.42 -12.73
C LEU A 259 4.07 -2.63 -11.85
N THR A 260 4.20 -3.81 -12.45
CA THR A 260 4.70 -5.01 -11.75
C THR A 260 6.12 -4.81 -11.22
N GLY A 261 7.00 -4.16 -12.02
CA GLY A 261 8.34 -3.78 -11.60
C GLY A 261 8.37 -2.87 -10.37
N VAL A 262 7.55 -1.82 -10.36
CA VAL A 262 7.40 -0.91 -9.21
C VAL A 262 6.99 -1.67 -7.95
N ASN A 263 5.99 -2.55 -8.07
CA ASN A 263 5.54 -3.39 -6.96
C ASN A 263 6.66 -4.30 -6.45
N ALA A 264 7.36 -5.00 -7.34
CA ALA A 264 8.46 -5.90 -6.97
C ALA A 264 9.59 -5.15 -6.24
N ILE A 265 9.97 -3.97 -6.72
CA ILE A 265 11.01 -3.12 -6.10
C ILE A 265 10.56 -2.65 -4.71
N THR A 266 9.28 -2.28 -4.57
CA THR A 266 8.71 -1.83 -3.29
C THR A 266 8.64 -2.97 -2.28
N LEU A 267 8.10 -4.13 -2.67
CA LEU A 267 8.06 -5.33 -1.84
C LEU A 267 9.45 -5.72 -1.36
N ALA A 268 10.41 -5.81 -2.28
CA ALA A 268 11.77 -6.20 -1.95
C ALA A 268 12.43 -5.20 -0.99
N SER A 269 12.27 -3.89 -1.25
CA SER A 269 12.86 -2.83 -0.42
C SER A 269 12.29 -2.83 1.00
N LEU A 270 10.96 -2.96 1.15
CA LEU A 270 10.31 -3.06 2.46
C LEU A 270 10.64 -4.37 3.19
N ALA A 271 10.76 -5.48 2.46
CA ALA A 271 11.06 -6.78 3.05
C ALA A 271 12.54 -6.92 3.47
N TRP A 272 13.46 -6.20 2.80
CA TRP A 272 14.87 -6.08 3.21
C TRP A 272 15.11 -5.04 4.30
N ALA A 273 14.19 -4.09 4.49
CA ALA A 273 14.32 -3.05 5.47
C ALA A 273 14.14 -3.57 6.91
N PRO A 274 14.88 -3.01 7.89
CA PRO A 274 14.61 -3.27 9.29
C PRO A 274 13.22 -2.75 9.71
N PRO A 275 12.71 -3.18 10.88
CA PRO A 275 11.52 -2.58 11.48
C PRO A 275 11.68 -1.08 11.68
N ALA A 276 10.59 -0.35 11.48
CA ALA A 276 10.57 1.08 11.70
C ALA A 276 10.78 1.43 13.18
N PRO A 277 11.42 2.57 13.52
CA PRO A 277 11.63 2.97 14.90
C PRO A 277 10.28 3.20 15.60
N LYS A 278 10.18 2.76 16.85
CA LYS A 278 8.98 2.96 17.67
C LYS A 278 9.11 4.26 18.46
N LEU A 279 7.97 4.76 18.94
CA LEU A 279 7.88 5.90 19.85
C LEU A 279 8.70 7.11 19.39
N VAL A 280 8.53 7.54 18.13
CA VAL A 280 9.19 8.75 17.64
C VAL A 280 8.57 9.98 18.31
N MET A 281 9.43 10.79 18.91
CA MET A 281 9.10 11.96 19.72
C MET A 281 9.81 13.19 19.19
N ILE A 282 9.16 14.35 19.31
CA ILE A 282 9.69 15.64 18.85
C ILE A 282 9.78 16.66 19.98
N GLY A 283 10.74 17.57 19.87
CA GLY A 283 10.94 18.71 20.75
C GLY A 283 11.65 19.84 20.02
N GLY A 284 11.97 20.91 20.73
CA GLY A 284 12.50 22.15 20.14
C GLY A 284 11.50 23.31 20.11
N ALA A 285 10.35 23.17 20.78
CA ALA A 285 9.41 24.28 20.96
C ALA A 285 10.10 25.49 21.62
N VAL A 286 9.91 26.67 21.02
CA VAL A 286 10.53 27.94 21.46
C VAL A 286 12.07 27.87 21.45
N GLN A 287 12.66 27.09 20.54
CA GLN A 287 14.11 26.95 20.36
C GLN A 287 14.46 27.05 18.87
N SER A 288 15.72 27.38 18.57
CA SER A 288 16.24 27.49 17.19
C SER A 288 16.55 26.14 16.53
N SER A 289 16.49 25.04 17.29
CA SER A 289 16.91 23.71 16.86
C SER A 289 15.85 22.66 17.20
N THR A 290 15.57 21.76 16.26
CA THR A 290 14.63 20.65 16.44
C THR A 290 15.32 19.47 17.11
N LYS A 291 14.63 18.82 18.04
CA LYS A 291 15.12 17.62 18.73
C LYS A 291 14.21 16.46 18.42
N LEU A 292 14.80 15.33 18.06
CA LEU A 292 14.07 14.08 17.83
C LEU A 292 14.63 13.00 18.75
N GLN A 293 13.75 12.14 19.26
CA GLN A 293 14.09 10.98 20.07
C GLN A 293 13.19 9.81 19.68
N TRP A 294 13.69 8.59 19.71
CA TRP A 294 12.93 7.39 19.37
C TRP A 294 13.38 6.19 20.20
N GLU A 295 12.59 5.11 20.17
CA GLU A 295 13.01 3.82 20.70
C GLU A 295 13.94 3.14 19.70
N LYS A 296 15.15 2.83 20.17
CA LYS A 296 16.19 2.20 19.37
C LYS A 296 15.89 0.70 19.21
N SER A 297 16.01 0.20 17.98
CA SER A 297 15.96 -1.23 17.68
C SER A 297 17.12 -1.99 18.32
N SER A 298 16.86 -3.20 18.81
CA SER A 298 17.87 -4.15 19.27
C SER A 298 18.43 -5.04 18.16
N ASP A 299 17.89 -4.92 16.93
CA ASP A 299 18.36 -5.71 15.77
C ASP A 299 19.80 -5.31 15.37
N PRO A 300 20.76 -6.25 15.43
CA PRO A 300 22.15 -5.98 15.04
C PRO A 300 22.33 -5.68 13.55
N ASN A 301 21.30 -5.88 12.71
CA ASN A 301 21.34 -5.54 11.29
C ASN A 301 20.96 -4.08 11.00
N VAL A 302 20.54 -3.31 12.01
CA VAL A 302 20.36 -1.86 11.89
C VAL A 302 21.74 -1.18 11.85
N LEU A 303 21.97 -0.39 10.80
CA LEU A 303 23.16 0.45 10.64
C LEU A 303 23.02 1.77 11.41
N GLY A 304 21.79 2.29 11.51
CA GLY A 304 21.46 3.50 12.22
C GLY A 304 20.14 4.09 11.75
N TYR A 305 19.97 5.39 11.91
CA TYR A 305 18.73 6.08 11.62
C TYR A 305 18.94 7.23 10.64
N LYS A 306 17.89 7.53 9.88
CA LYS A 306 17.83 8.68 8.98
C LYS A 306 16.64 9.55 9.38
N ILE A 307 16.90 10.84 9.56
CA ILE A 307 15.89 11.84 9.82
C ILE A 307 15.47 12.46 8.49
N TYR A 308 14.17 12.61 8.30
CA TYR A 308 13.55 13.28 7.17
C TYR A 308 12.85 14.55 7.65
N TRP A 309 12.85 15.58 6.81
CA TRP A 309 11.99 16.75 7.01
C TRP A 309 11.51 17.35 5.69
N ARG A 310 10.39 18.07 5.75
CA ARG A 310 9.75 18.71 4.60
C ARG A 310 9.03 19.97 5.01
N ASP A 311 8.83 20.88 4.05
CA ASP A 311 7.95 22.02 4.19
C ASP A 311 6.54 21.52 4.55
N THR A 312 5.81 22.29 5.37
CA THR A 312 4.46 21.92 5.83
C THR A 312 3.46 21.75 4.69
N THR A 313 3.74 22.34 3.51
CA THR A 313 2.94 22.25 2.29
C THR A 313 3.43 21.18 1.30
N SER A 314 4.64 20.65 1.47
CA SER A 314 5.21 19.69 0.52
C SER A 314 4.58 18.31 0.69
N PRO A 315 4.10 17.65 -0.38
CA PRO A 315 3.57 16.31 -0.27
C PRO A 315 4.65 15.26 0.01
N GLN A 316 5.90 15.53 -0.36
CA GLN A 316 7.04 14.61 -0.26
C GLN A 316 8.07 15.03 0.79
N TRP A 317 8.83 14.05 1.28
CA TRP A 317 10.04 14.31 2.07
C TRP A 317 11.11 14.96 1.20
N GLN A 318 11.48 16.20 1.49
CA GLN A 318 12.42 16.98 0.65
C GLN A 318 13.87 16.85 1.10
N TYR A 319 14.08 16.70 2.41
CA TYR A 319 15.41 16.73 3.02
C TYR A 319 15.60 15.52 3.91
N SER A 320 16.86 15.07 4.03
CA SER A 320 17.19 13.99 4.95
C SER A 320 18.63 14.06 5.46
N ARG A 321 18.88 13.40 6.59
CA ARG A 321 20.21 13.26 7.19
C ARG A 321 20.34 11.91 7.88
N PHE A 322 21.34 11.12 7.49
CA PHE A 322 21.75 9.95 8.25
C PHE A 322 22.47 10.39 9.53
N VAL A 323 22.08 9.81 10.67
CA VAL A 323 22.56 10.24 12.00
C VAL A 323 23.28 9.14 12.78
N GLY A 324 23.54 8.00 12.13
CA GLY A 324 24.20 6.87 12.77
C GLY A 324 23.29 6.14 13.76
N ASP A 325 23.90 5.29 14.59
CA ASP A 325 23.20 4.39 15.49
C ASP A 325 22.89 5.03 16.86
N VAL A 326 22.11 6.11 16.83
CA VAL A 326 21.68 6.92 17.98
C VAL A 326 20.18 6.75 18.27
N ASP A 327 19.73 7.13 19.46
CA ASP A 327 18.31 7.16 19.86
C ASP A 327 17.75 8.58 19.96
N ARG A 328 18.60 9.59 19.79
CA ARG A 328 18.29 11.01 19.84
C ARG A 328 19.21 11.81 18.95
N PHE A 329 18.70 12.89 18.40
CA PHE A 329 19.50 13.81 17.60
C PHE A 329 18.94 15.24 17.66
N THR A 330 19.82 16.24 17.55
CA THR A 330 19.45 17.65 17.42
C THR A 330 19.81 18.15 16.04
N LEU A 331 18.82 18.62 15.28
CA LEU A 331 19.01 19.33 14.02
C LEU A 331 19.26 20.80 14.33
N GLU A 332 20.54 21.19 14.37
CA GLU A 332 20.94 22.55 14.72
C GLU A 332 20.45 23.56 13.68
N ASN A 333 19.89 24.68 14.17
CA ASN A 333 19.36 25.78 13.36
C ASN A 333 18.22 25.38 12.41
N ILE A 334 17.53 24.27 12.67
CA ILE A 334 16.30 23.89 11.99
C ILE A 334 15.14 24.08 12.98
N VAL A 335 14.37 25.16 12.79
CA VAL A 335 13.23 25.52 13.65
C VAL A 335 12.07 24.55 13.41
N VAL A 336 11.53 23.99 14.50
CA VAL A 336 10.51 22.93 14.44
C VAL A 336 9.22 23.39 13.78
N ASP A 337 8.81 24.64 13.97
CA ASP A 337 7.53 25.17 13.48
C ASP A 337 7.49 25.35 11.95
N ASN A 338 8.64 25.31 11.27
CA ASN A 338 8.73 25.55 9.83
C ASN A 338 8.58 24.26 9.01
N PHE A 339 8.69 23.08 9.64
CA PHE A 339 8.81 21.82 8.93
C PHE A 339 8.02 20.70 9.63
N LEU A 340 7.73 19.66 8.86
CA LEU A 340 7.32 18.36 9.38
C LEU A 340 8.52 17.42 9.36
N PHE A 341 8.57 16.49 10.31
CA PHE A 341 9.73 15.61 10.52
C PHE A 341 9.30 14.14 10.55
N GLY A 342 10.26 13.25 10.29
CA GLY A 342 10.08 11.82 10.46
C GLY A 342 11.41 11.10 10.62
N VAL A 343 11.36 9.86 11.09
CA VAL A 343 12.55 9.03 11.30
C VAL A 343 12.35 7.67 10.64
N ALA A 344 13.36 7.19 9.94
CA ALA A 344 13.43 5.83 9.41
C ALA A 344 14.64 5.09 9.97
N ALA A 345 14.52 3.78 10.16
CA ALA A 345 15.64 2.90 10.43
C ALA A 345 16.31 2.53 9.10
N VAL A 346 17.65 2.43 9.11
CA VAL A 346 18.46 2.06 7.95
C VAL A 346 19.19 0.76 8.26
N GLY A 347 19.01 -0.25 7.42
CA GLY A 347 19.71 -1.53 7.54
C GLY A 347 21.16 -1.44 7.05
N LYS A 348 22.01 -2.38 7.46
CA LYS A 348 23.39 -2.54 6.93
C LYS A 348 23.45 -2.82 5.42
N ASN A 349 22.34 -3.28 4.85
CA ASN A 349 22.13 -3.44 3.41
C ASN A 349 21.71 -2.14 2.70
N GLY A 350 21.54 -1.02 3.42
CA GLY A 350 21.15 0.27 2.87
C GLY A 350 19.64 0.48 2.69
N HIS A 351 18.80 -0.55 2.92
CA HIS A 351 17.36 -0.41 2.81
C HIS A 351 16.77 0.27 4.05
N GLU A 352 15.75 1.10 3.81
CA GLU A 352 15.11 1.91 4.84
C GLU A 352 13.71 1.40 5.16
N SER A 353 13.35 1.47 6.45
CA SER A 353 11.96 1.32 6.87
C SER A 353 11.08 2.42 6.29
N MET A 354 9.75 2.30 6.44
CA MET A 354 8.87 3.46 6.28
C MET A 354 9.27 4.56 7.27
N VAL A 355 9.07 5.82 6.86
CA VAL A 355 9.28 6.98 7.71
C VAL A 355 8.17 7.06 8.74
N VAL A 356 8.54 7.22 10.01
CA VAL A 356 7.59 7.34 11.13
C VAL A 356 7.49 8.81 11.54
N PHE A 357 6.27 9.33 11.52
CA PHE A 357 5.95 10.67 11.99
C PHE A 357 5.96 10.73 13.53
N PRO A 358 6.47 11.81 14.15
CA PRO A 358 6.42 11.96 15.61
C PRO A 358 4.98 12.13 16.13
N HIS A 359 4.55 11.24 17.02
CA HIS A 359 3.20 11.29 17.59
C HIS A 359 3.16 11.81 19.04
N THR A 360 4.32 12.10 19.64
CA THR A 360 4.37 12.70 20.97
C THR A 360 5.55 13.64 21.20
N LEU A 361 5.52 14.40 22.30
CA LEU A 361 6.60 15.30 22.69
C LEU A 361 7.65 14.55 23.48
N ILE A 362 8.91 14.98 23.35
CA ILE A 362 9.97 14.57 24.27
C ILE A 362 9.57 15.03 25.69
N PRO A 363 9.47 14.12 26.68
CA PRO A 363 9.10 14.49 28.03
C PRO A 363 10.02 15.57 28.59
N ARG A 364 9.45 16.62 29.18
CA ARG A 364 10.23 17.58 29.97
C ARG A 364 10.81 16.80 31.16
N ARG A 365 12.14 16.79 31.31
CA ARG A 365 12.76 16.32 32.56
C ARG A 365 12.16 17.15 33.69
N ARG A 366 11.48 16.49 34.63
CA ARG A 366 11.02 17.12 35.87
C ARG A 366 12.21 17.46 36.75
#